data_AF-A0A1H2S0A0-F1
#
_entry.id   AF-A0A1H2S0A0-F1
#
_cell.length_a   1.000
_cell.length_b   1.000
_cell.length_c   1.000
_cell.angle_alpha   90.00
_cell.angle_beta   90.00
_cell.angle_gamma   90.00
#
_symmetry.space_group_name_H-M   'P 1'
#
loop_
_entity.id
_entity.type
_entity.pdbx_description
1 polymer ?
#
loop_
_entity_poly.entity_id
_entity_poly.type
_entity_poly.pdbx_seq_one_letter_code
_entity_poly.pdbx_strand_id
1 'polypeptide(L)'
;MLKVTKMKHLLIFACIGLLLFSCGNDPIPKPKSYLKLEYPVNSYKKMDLQKAYSFEVSKYTQVNTRDNGWAKIEYPELKATIHITYRPVDNNLNEILKEVEKLTFEHTIKADAINSVPYENFKKKVYGKLYNVEGDVATNLQFRVTDSVNHVLSGALYFYVKPNYDSILPAINYIEKDIKHLVETLEWK
;
A
#
# COMPACT_ATOMS: atom_id res chain seq x y z
N MET A 1 -83.50 -2.72 7.47
CA MET A 1 -82.45 -3.58 6.86
C MET A 1 -81.24 -2.82 6.29
N LEU A 2 -81.32 -1.51 5.95
CA LEU A 2 -80.20 -0.74 5.37
C LEU A 2 -79.09 -0.25 6.34
N LYS A 3 -79.34 -0.16 7.66
CA LYS A 3 -78.35 0.35 8.63
C LYS A 3 -77.17 -0.62 8.88
N VAL A 4 -77.42 -1.92 8.82
CA VAL A 4 -76.41 -2.96 9.12
C VAL A 4 -75.37 -3.06 8.00
N THR A 5 -75.77 -2.85 6.74
CA THR A 5 -74.87 -2.93 5.57
C THR A 5 -73.85 -1.78 5.54
N LYS A 6 -74.25 -0.55 5.92
CA LYS A 6 -73.32 0.59 6.03
C LYS A 6 -72.25 0.38 7.12
N MET A 7 -72.61 -0.25 8.24
CA MET A 7 -71.68 -0.53 9.34
C MET A 7 -70.66 -1.63 8.97
N LYS A 8 -71.07 -2.62 8.18
CA LYS A 8 -70.16 -3.64 7.61
C LYS A 8 -69.16 -3.03 6.62
N HIS A 9 -69.58 -2.10 5.77
CA HIS A 9 -68.66 -1.41 4.85
C HIS A 9 -67.69 -0.48 5.58
N LEU A 10 -68.13 0.19 6.66
CA LEU A 10 -67.25 1.00 7.51
C LEU A 10 -66.17 0.14 8.22
N LEU A 11 -66.56 -1.04 8.72
CA LEU A 11 -65.62 -2.00 9.34
C LEU A 11 -64.61 -2.59 8.34
N ILE A 12 -65.04 -2.86 7.10
CA ILE A 12 -64.16 -3.33 6.03
C ILE A 12 -63.16 -2.23 5.63
N PHE A 13 -63.62 -0.97 5.54
CA PHE A 13 -62.75 0.16 5.23
C PHE A 13 -61.74 0.45 6.36
N ALA A 14 -62.14 0.27 7.62
CA ALA A 14 -61.25 0.37 8.78
C ALA A 14 -60.20 -0.76 8.82
N CYS A 15 -60.57 -1.99 8.44
CA CYS A 15 -59.61 -3.11 8.36
C CYS A 15 -58.57 -2.92 7.24
N ILE A 16 -58.94 -2.31 6.12
CA ILE A 16 -58.00 -2.02 5.02
C ILE A 16 -56.98 -0.93 5.42
N GLY A 17 -57.38 0.04 6.24
CA GLY A 17 -56.47 1.09 6.75
C GLY A 17 -55.35 0.57 7.66
N LEU A 18 -55.57 -0.56 8.35
CA LEU A 18 -54.57 -1.17 9.25
C LEU A 18 -53.43 -1.89 8.52
N LEU A 19 -53.59 -2.22 7.23
CA LEU A 19 -52.56 -2.91 6.44
C LEU A 19 -51.49 -1.96 5.87
N LEU A 20 -51.66 -0.63 5.99
CA LEU A 20 -50.73 0.36 5.44
C LEU A 20 -49.65 0.85 6.44
N PHE A 21 -49.58 0.29 7.65
CA PHE A 21 -48.62 0.69 8.69
C PHE A 21 -47.36 -0.20 8.82
N SER A 22 -47.11 -1.11 7.88
CA SER A 22 -45.88 -1.92 7.90
C SER A 22 -44.70 -1.15 7.31
N CYS A 23 -44.16 -0.18 8.04
CA CYS A 23 -42.87 0.44 7.76
C CYS A 23 -41.75 -0.46 8.32
N GLY A 24 -41.32 -1.41 7.50
CA GLY A 24 -40.13 -2.21 7.78
C GLY A 24 -38.89 -1.39 7.47
N ASN A 25 -38.32 -0.73 8.49
CA ASN A 25 -36.93 -0.35 8.41
C ASN A 25 -36.12 -1.64 8.56
N ASP A 26 -35.76 -2.26 7.44
CA ASP A 26 -34.71 -3.27 7.44
C ASP A 26 -33.51 -2.66 8.18
N PRO A 27 -33.07 -3.22 9.32
CA PRO A 27 -31.95 -2.66 10.04
C PRO A 27 -30.75 -2.78 9.12
N ILE A 28 -30.36 -1.66 8.51
CA ILE A 28 -29.11 -1.56 7.76
C ILE A 28 -28.03 -1.99 8.75
N PRO A 29 -27.37 -3.14 8.52
CA PRO A 29 -26.37 -3.61 9.45
C PRO A 29 -25.31 -2.52 9.57
N LYS A 30 -25.09 -2.04 10.80
CA LYS A 30 -24.06 -1.03 11.07
C LYS A 30 -22.76 -1.53 10.43
N PRO A 31 -22.03 -0.68 9.67
CA PRO A 31 -20.76 -1.07 9.11
C PRO A 31 -19.90 -1.61 10.24
N LYS A 32 -19.34 -2.82 10.05
CA LYS A 32 -18.45 -3.44 11.04
C LYS A 32 -17.34 -2.43 11.32
N SER A 33 -17.19 -2.04 12.59
CA SER A 33 -16.10 -1.17 13.03
C SER A 33 -14.80 -1.92 12.79
N TYR A 34 -14.12 -1.65 11.68
CA TYR A 34 -12.73 -2.04 11.52
C TYR A 34 -11.94 -1.27 12.58
N LEU A 35 -11.02 -1.94 13.28
CA LEU A 35 -10.11 -1.24 14.17
C LEU A 35 -9.43 -0.13 13.36
N LYS A 36 -9.56 1.12 13.83
CA LYS A 36 -8.75 2.21 13.29
C LYS A 36 -7.31 1.88 13.68
N LEU A 37 -6.53 1.40 12.73
CA LEU A 37 -5.10 1.17 12.94
C LEU A 37 -4.47 2.55 13.15
N GLU A 38 -4.05 2.82 14.39
CA GLU A 38 -3.27 4.01 14.71
C GLU A 38 -1.84 3.77 14.29
N TYR A 39 -1.40 4.50 13.28
CA TYR A 39 -0.02 4.45 12.83
C TYR A 39 0.79 5.50 13.60
N PRO A 40 1.99 5.15 14.07
CA PRO A 40 2.80 6.10 14.81
C PRO A 40 3.23 7.27 13.89
N VAL A 41 3.30 8.46 14.47
CA VAL A 41 3.72 9.67 13.73
C VAL A 41 5.12 9.48 13.18
N ASN A 42 5.28 9.70 11.88
CA ASN A 42 6.54 9.46 11.17
C ASN A 42 7.69 10.25 11.83
N SER A 43 8.69 9.51 12.29
CA SER A 43 9.96 10.06 12.77
C SER A 43 11.08 9.23 12.15
N TYR A 44 12.09 9.90 11.62
CA TYR A 44 13.12 9.23 10.82
C TYR A 44 14.49 9.29 11.46
N LYS A 45 15.36 8.34 11.08
CA LYS A 45 16.78 8.28 11.43
C LYS A 45 17.59 8.10 10.16
N LYS A 46 18.73 8.78 10.05
CA LYS A 46 19.66 8.60 8.92
C LYS A 46 20.37 7.25 9.06
N MET A 47 20.41 6.51 7.96
CA MET A 47 21.11 5.25 7.80
C MET A 47 22.19 5.42 6.73
N ASP A 48 23.40 5.00 7.08
CA ASP A 48 24.56 5.05 6.19
C ASP A 48 24.94 3.61 5.81
N LEU A 49 24.75 3.25 4.54
CA LEU A 49 24.98 1.89 4.07
C LEU A 49 26.32 1.80 3.36
N GLN A 50 27.30 1.29 4.11
CA GLN A 50 28.57 0.73 3.62
C GLN A 50 29.28 1.57 2.56
N LYS A 51 29.24 2.90 2.71
CA LYS A 51 29.89 3.89 1.84
C LYS A 51 29.37 3.95 0.39
N ALA A 52 28.28 3.27 0.03
CA ALA A 52 27.70 3.37 -1.31
C ALA A 52 26.56 4.39 -1.37
N TYR A 53 25.72 4.45 -0.33
CA TYR A 53 24.60 5.38 -0.26
C TYR A 53 24.11 5.56 1.18
N SER A 54 23.31 6.61 1.40
CA SER A 54 22.63 6.86 2.67
C SER A 54 21.21 7.35 2.45
N PHE A 55 20.31 7.09 3.39
CA PHE A 55 18.91 7.54 3.33
C PHE A 55 18.34 7.62 4.74
N GLU A 56 17.17 8.23 4.89
CA GLU A 56 16.43 8.21 6.15
C GLU A 56 15.34 7.14 6.16
N VAL A 57 15.16 6.51 7.32
CA VAL A 57 14.18 5.44 7.54
C VAL A 57 13.40 5.68 8.82
N SER A 58 12.17 5.18 8.89
CA SER A 58 11.32 5.30 10.08
C SER A 58 11.98 4.69 11.31
N LYS A 59 11.88 5.37 12.46
CA LYS A 59 12.41 4.91 13.76
C LYS A 59 11.72 3.64 14.25
N TYR A 60 10.50 3.37 13.77
CA TYR A 60 9.73 2.17 14.09
C TYR A 60 10.13 0.95 13.25
N THR A 61 11.27 1.04 12.55
CA THR A 61 11.83 -0.05 11.74
C THR A 61 13.09 -0.65 12.34
N GLN A 62 13.24 -1.94 12.10
CA GLN A 62 14.48 -2.67 12.32
C GLN A 62 15.18 -2.81 10.96
N VAL A 63 16.44 -2.35 10.88
CA VAL A 63 17.19 -2.37 9.61
C VAL A 63 18.35 -3.35 9.73
N ASN A 64 18.31 -4.39 8.90
CA ASN A 64 19.34 -5.41 8.79
C ASN A 64 20.11 -5.20 7.47
N THR A 65 21.38 -4.84 7.53
CA THR A 65 22.23 -4.62 6.35
C THR A 65 23.11 -5.84 6.06
N ARG A 66 23.57 -5.94 4.81
CA ARG A 66 24.53 -6.96 4.34
C ARG A 66 25.74 -6.28 3.70
N ASP A 67 26.86 -7.00 3.65
CA ASP A 67 28.16 -6.57 3.12
C ASP A 67 28.20 -6.20 1.63
N ASN A 68 27.12 -6.48 0.90
CA ASN A 68 26.95 -6.13 -0.50
C ASN A 68 26.08 -4.88 -0.71
N GLY A 69 25.85 -4.09 0.34
CA GLY A 69 24.97 -2.93 0.29
C GLY A 69 23.47 -3.28 0.24
N TRP A 70 23.08 -4.54 0.41
CA TRP A 70 21.66 -4.89 0.52
C TRP A 70 21.15 -4.61 1.93
N ALA A 71 19.85 -4.40 2.06
CA ALA A 71 19.23 -4.20 3.36
C ALA A 71 17.82 -4.76 3.42
N LYS A 72 17.37 -5.05 4.63
CA LYS A 72 15.97 -5.30 4.95
C LYS A 72 15.50 -4.24 5.93
N ILE A 73 14.41 -3.57 5.59
CA ILE A 73 13.75 -2.61 6.48
C ILE A 73 12.46 -3.27 6.94
N GLU A 74 12.48 -3.75 8.17
CA GLU A 74 11.39 -4.50 8.77
C GLU A 74 10.49 -3.57 9.55
N TYR A 75 9.18 -3.70 9.35
CA TYR A 75 8.10 -3.04 10.09
C TYR A 75 7.39 -4.12 10.92
N PRO A 76 7.85 -4.42 12.16
CA PRO A 76 7.35 -5.54 12.93
C PRO A 76 5.85 -5.44 13.22
N GLU A 77 5.36 -4.25 13.56
CA GLU A 77 3.95 -3.99 13.86
C GLU A 77 3.04 -4.18 12.64
N LEU A 78 3.58 -3.95 11.44
CA LEU A 78 2.85 -4.08 10.17
C LEU A 78 3.04 -5.44 9.51
N LYS A 79 3.88 -6.32 10.10
CA LYS A 79 4.30 -7.60 9.51
C LYS A 79 4.77 -7.45 8.07
N ALA A 80 5.53 -6.39 7.82
CA ALA A 80 5.98 -6.01 6.48
C ALA A 80 7.50 -5.85 6.43
N THR A 81 8.10 -6.07 5.27
CA THR A 81 9.52 -5.81 5.05
C THR A 81 9.75 -5.25 3.66
N ILE A 82 10.52 -4.18 3.60
CA ILE A 82 11.09 -3.68 2.35
C ILE A 82 12.44 -4.36 2.17
N HIS A 83 12.58 -5.15 1.11
CA HIS A 83 13.87 -5.72 0.71
C HIS A 83 14.54 -4.77 -0.26
N ILE A 84 15.73 -4.29 0.10
CA ILE A 84 16.55 -3.36 -0.65
C ILE A 84 17.68 -4.13 -1.32
N THR A 85 17.78 -4.00 -2.63
CA THR A 85 18.83 -4.58 -3.47
C THR A 85 19.64 -3.47 -4.11
N TYR A 86 20.93 -3.43 -3.80
CA TYR A 86 21.90 -2.55 -4.42
C TYR A 86 22.71 -3.30 -5.48
N ARG A 87 22.96 -2.65 -6.62
CA ARG A 87 23.85 -3.14 -7.67
C ARG A 87 24.75 -2.00 -8.17
N PRO A 88 26.08 -2.18 -8.16
CA PRO A 88 26.97 -1.29 -8.88
C PRO A 88 26.79 -1.47 -10.39
N VAL A 89 27.00 -0.39 -11.13
CA VAL A 89 26.92 -0.36 -12.59
C VAL A 89 28.33 -0.44 -13.17
N ASP A 90 28.52 -1.34 -14.12
CA ASP A 90 29.74 -1.46 -14.92
C ASP A 90 29.35 -1.70 -16.37
N ASN A 91 29.11 -0.61 -17.11
CA ASN A 91 28.68 -0.61 -18.52
C ASN A 91 27.42 -1.43 -18.83
N ASN A 92 26.67 -1.85 -17.81
CA ASN A 92 25.53 -2.76 -17.90
C ASN A 92 24.25 -2.17 -17.30
N LEU A 93 24.17 -0.84 -17.18
CA LEU A 93 23.02 -0.14 -16.58
C LEU A 93 21.70 -0.62 -17.18
N ASN A 94 21.59 -0.63 -18.51
CA ASN A 94 20.36 -1.03 -19.20
C ASN A 94 19.96 -2.48 -18.91
N GLU A 95 20.93 -3.37 -18.71
CA GLU A 95 20.66 -4.77 -18.35
C GLU A 95 20.13 -4.87 -16.93
N ILE A 96 20.77 -4.18 -15.97
CA ILE A 96 20.32 -4.10 -14.58
C ILE A 96 18.90 -3.52 -14.51
N LEU A 97 18.65 -2.42 -15.22
CA LEU A 97 17.34 -1.75 -15.22
C LEU A 97 16.25 -2.67 -15.77
N LYS A 98 16.53 -3.41 -16.86
CA LYS A 98 15.61 -4.40 -17.45
C LYS A 98 15.37 -5.57 -16.52
N GLU A 99 16.40 -6.08 -15.85
CA GLU A 99 16.27 -7.20 -14.91
C GLU A 99 15.43 -6.80 -13.69
N VAL A 100 15.71 -5.64 -13.09
CA VAL A 100 14.91 -5.11 -11.97
C VAL A 100 13.46 -4.94 -12.39
N GLU A 101 13.22 -4.39 -13.58
CA GLU A 101 11.88 -4.18 -14.11
C GLU A 101 11.16 -5.50 -14.38
N LYS A 102 11.85 -6.48 -14.96
CA LYS A 102 11.30 -7.83 -15.17
C LYS A 102 10.89 -8.47 -13.84
N LEU A 103 11.77 -8.48 -12.85
CA LEU A 103 11.49 -9.01 -11.50
C LEU A 103 10.32 -8.29 -10.83
N THR A 104 10.20 -6.97 -11.07
CA THR A 104 9.09 -6.15 -10.56
C THR A 104 7.73 -6.66 -11.07
N PHE A 105 7.68 -7.09 -12.34
CA PHE A 105 6.44 -7.49 -13.01
C PHE A 105 6.17 -9.01 -13.02
N GLU A 106 7.14 -9.86 -12.66
CA GLU A 106 6.95 -11.32 -12.62
C GLU A 106 5.83 -11.76 -11.65
N HIS A 107 5.54 -10.97 -10.61
CA HIS A 107 4.52 -11.27 -9.60
C HIS A 107 3.22 -10.45 -9.74
N THR A 108 3.08 -9.65 -10.80
CA THR A 108 1.90 -8.78 -10.99
C THR A 108 0.80 -9.41 -11.84
N ILE A 109 0.88 -10.72 -12.12
CA ILE A 109 -0.10 -11.44 -12.95
C ILE A 109 -1.52 -11.37 -12.35
N LYS A 110 -1.63 -11.30 -11.03
CA LYS A 110 -2.90 -11.15 -10.29
C LYS A 110 -3.22 -9.71 -9.91
N ALA A 111 -2.48 -8.73 -10.43
CA ALA A 111 -2.73 -7.33 -10.11
C ALA A 111 -4.03 -6.85 -10.77
N ASP A 112 -4.83 -6.11 -10.01
CA ASP A 112 -6.02 -5.45 -10.53
C ASP A 112 -5.64 -4.20 -11.34
N ALA A 113 -4.62 -3.48 -10.87
CA ALA A 113 -4.05 -2.31 -11.52
C ALA A 113 -2.57 -2.13 -11.17
N ILE A 114 -1.83 -1.47 -12.05
CA ILE A 114 -0.46 -1.04 -11.79
C ILE A 114 -0.34 0.44 -12.09
N ASN A 115 -0.04 1.22 -11.05
CA ASN A 115 0.22 2.64 -11.14
C ASN A 115 1.72 2.90 -10.97
N SER A 116 2.22 3.93 -11.64
CA SER A 116 3.63 4.31 -11.51
C SER A 116 3.83 5.81 -11.38
N VAL A 117 4.67 6.21 -10.43
CA VAL A 117 5.02 7.60 -10.16
C VAL A 117 6.51 7.78 -10.45
N PRO A 118 6.90 8.57 -11.47
CA PRO A 118 8.30 8.89 -11.69
C PRO A 118 8.85 9.78 -10.58
N TYR A 119 10.14 9.67 -10.30
CA TYR A 119 10.86 10.51 -9.36
C TYR A 119 12.17 11.00 -10.00
N GLU A 120 12.42 12.30 -9.93
CA GLU A 120 13.63 12.90 -10.47
C GLU A 120 14.15 13.99 -9.53
N ASN A 121 15.44 13.94 -9.23
CA ASN A 121 16.14 14.96 -8.46
C ASN A 121 17.51 15.21 -9.10
N PHE A 122 17.61 16.27 -9.91
CA PHE A 122 18.83 16.64 -10.61
C PHE A 122 19.97 17.04 -9.67
N LYS A 123 19.66 17.65 -8.50
CA LYS A 123 20.66 18.10 -7.54
C LYS A 123 21.35 16.94 -6.85
N LYS A 124 20.58 15.93 -6.43
CA LYS A 124 21.10 14.71 -5.80
C LYS A 124 21.45 13.60 -6.80
N LYS A 125 21.16 13.81 -8.09
CA LYS A 125 21.26 12.81 -9.16
C LYS A 125 20.51 11.53 -8.80
N VAL A 126 19.25 11.64 -8.38
CA VAL A 126 18.41 10.48 -8.06
C VAL A 126 17.27 10.43 -9.08
N TYR A 127 17.27 9.40 -9.92
CA TYR A 127 16.28 9.21 -10.98
C TYR A 127 15.63 7.84 -10.82
N GLY A 128 14.32 7.76 -10.91
CA GLY A 128 13.64 6.51 -10.63
C GLY A 128 12.14 6.54 -10.80
N LYS A 129 11.52 5.48 -10.29
CA LYS A 129 10.08 5.27 -10.35
C LYS A 129 9.63 4.43 -9.17
N LEU A 130 8.48 4.77 -8.61
CA LEU A 130 7.73 3.99 -7.64
C LEU A 130 6.52 3.37 -8.34
N TYR A 131 6.33 2.08 -8.17
CA TYR A 131 5.21 1.30 -8.66
C TYR A 131 4.31 0.93 -7.49
N ASN A 132 3.01 1.14 -7.68
CA ASN A 132 1.95 0.68 -6.79
C ASN A 132 1.13 -0.37 -7.55
N VAL A 133 1.06 -1.57 -6.97
CA VAL A 133 0.40 -2.74 -7.55
C VAL A 133 -0.82 -3.04 -6.68
N GLU A 134 -2.00 -2.80 -7.23
CA GLU A 134 -3.27 -3.00 -6.57
C GLU A 134 -3.72 -4.47 -6.66
N GLY A 135 -4.38 -4.95 -5.61
CA GLY A 135 -4.89 -6.33 -5.53
C GLY A 135 -4.07 -7.25 -4.64
N ASP A 136 -4.49 -8.52 -4.59
CA ASP A 136 -3.92 -9.58 -3.75
C ASP A 136 -2.62 -10.15 -4.34
N VAL A 137 -1.60 -9.30 -4.43
CA VAL A 137 -0.27 -9.61 -4.99
C VAL A 137 0.78 -9.87 -3.90
N ALA A 138 1.93 -10.41 -4.31
CA ALA A 138 3.05 -10.65 -3.40
C ALA A 138 3.70 -9.33 -2.93
N THR A 139 3.73 -8.32 -3.80
CA THR A 139 4.44 -7.06 -3.58
C THR A 139 3.62 -5.87 -4.08
N ASN A 140 3.02 -5.12 -3.16
CA ASN A 140 2.16 -3.97 -3.50
C ASN A 140 2.94 -2.69 -3.81
N LEU A 141 4.14 -2.52 -3.25
CA LEU A 141 4.99 -1.35 -3.52
C LEU A 141 6.37 -1.80 -3.98
N GLN A 142 6.85 -1.22 -5.07
CA GLN A 142 8.16 -1.51 -5.62
C GLN A 142 8.78 -0.23 -6.16
N PHE A 143 10.07 0.00 -5.96
CA PHE A 143 10.75 1.17 -6.51
C PHE A 143 12.12 0.83 -7.06
N ARG A 144 12.59 1.68 -7.97
CA ARG A 144 13.94 1.64 -8.51
C ARG A 144 14.45 3.05 -8.67
N VAL A 145 15.69 3.30 -8.23
CA VAL A 145 16.39 4.57 -8.36
C VAL A 145 17.84 4.36 -8.79
N THR A 146 18.41 5.32 -9.52
CA THR A 146 19.78 5.29 -10.04
C THR A 146 20.36 6.70 -10.13
N ASP A 147 21.70 6.79 -10.11
CA ASP A 147 22.45 8.00 -10.47
C ASP A 147 22.70 8.12 -11.99
N SER A 148 22.21 7.15 -12.77
CA SER A 148 22.43 6.95 -14.20
C SER A 148 23.85 6.55 -14.60
N VAL A 149 24.78 6.35 -13.66
CA VAL A 149 26.20 6.13 -13.97
C VAL A 149 26.78 4.95 -13.20
N ASN A 150 26.67 4.92 -11.87
CA ASN A 150 27.40 3.98 -11.01
C ASN A 150 26.48 3.11 -10.14
N HIS A 151 25.26 3.55 -9.86
CA HIS A 151 24.44 2.96 -8.81
C HIS A 151 23.04 2.64 -9.31
N VAL A 152 22.56 1.43 -9.03
CA VAL A 152 21.15 1.09 -9.08
C VAL A 152 20.71 0.55 -7.73
N LEU A 153 19.66 1.13 -7.19
CA LEU A 153 18.98 0.68 -5.98
C LEU A 153 17.55 0.31 -6.33
N SER A 154 17.09 -0.84 -5.83
CA SER A 154 15.70 -1.26 -5.97
C SER A 154 15.15 -1.75 -4.65
N GLY A 155 13.84 -1.60 -4.45
CA GLY A 155 13.17 -2.03 -3.24
C GLY A 155 11.81 -2.64 -3.56
N ALA A 156 11.44 -3.68 -2.83
CA ALA A 156 10.11 -4.29 -2.92
C ALA A 156 9.54 -4.58 -1.53
N LEU A 157 8.29 -4.18 -1.32
CA LEU A 157 7.53 -4.37 -0.09
C LEU A 157 6.85 -5.73 -0.10
N TYR A 158 7.10 -6.54 0.93
CA TYR A 158 6.45 -7.82 1.17
C TYR A 158 5.68 -7.78 2.48
N PHE A 159 4.48 -8.35 2.49
CA PHE A 159 3.71 -8.63 3.70
C PHE A 159 3.83 -10.10 4.08
N TYR A 160 4.13 -10.40 5.34
CA TYR A 160 4.21 -11.76 5.88
C TYR A 160 2.86 -12.19 6.48
N VAL A 161 1.79 -11.89 5.74
CA VAL A 161 0.42 -12.31 6.01
C VAL A 161 -0.21 -12.78 4.71
N LYS A 162 -1.30 -13.55 4.80
CA LYS A 162 -2.06 -13.89 3.60
C LYS A 162 -2.54 -12.59 2.93
N PRO A 163 -2.28 -12.38 1.63
CA PRO A 163 -2.72 -11.18 0.94
C PRO A 163 -4.24 -11.00 1.07
N ASN A 164 -4.63 -9.86 1.61
CA ASN A 164 -5.98 -9.33 1.59
C ASN A 164 -5.82 -7.82 1.45
N TYR A 165 -5.96 -7.33 0.22
CA TYR A 165 -5.63 -5.97 -0.16
C TYR A 165 -6.33 -4.93 0.72
N ASP A 166 -7.64 -5.07 0.93
CA ASP A 166 -8.42 -4.15 1.76
C ASP A 166 -7.90 -4.05 3.20
N SER A 167 -7.44 -5.16 3.77
CA SER A 167 -6.91 -5.21 5.13
C SER A 167 -5.53 -4.55 5.25
N ILE A 168 -4.69 -4.64 4.21
CA ILE A 168 -3.32 -4.13 4.22
C ILE A 168 -3.20 -2.74 3.58
N LEU A 169 -4.21 -2.25 2.87
CA LEU A 169 -4.21 -0.96 2.18
C LEU A 169 -3.80 0.22 3.10
N PRO A 170 -4.27 0.31 4.36
CA PRO A 170 -3.81 1.36 5.25
C PRO A 170 -2.30 1.26 5.58
N ALA A 171 -1.76 0.04 5.69
CA ALA A 171 -0.33 -0.19 5.91
C ALA A 171 0.50 0.08 4.64
N ILE A 172 -0.02 -0.26 3.45
CA ILE A 172 0.57 0.10 2.16
C ILE A 172 0.71 1.63 2.08
N ASN A 173 -0.37 2.37 2.32
CA ASN A 173 -0.36 3.83 2.26
C ASN A 173 0.58 4.48 3.27
N TYR A 174 0.73 3.87 4.45
CA TYR A 174 1.70 4.31 5.45
C TYR A 174 3.13 4.11 4.95
N ILE A 175 3.46 2.90 4.51
CA ILE A 175 4.81 2.54 4.05
C ILE A 175 5.16 3.27 2.74
N GLU A 176 4.20 3.58 1.88
CA GLU A 176 4.43 4.36 0.67
C GLU A 176 5.02 5.75 0.98
N LYS A 177 4.53 6.40 2.03
CA LYS A 177 5.07 7.70 2.50
C LYS A 177 6.50 7.55 2.98
N ASP A 178 6.80 6.47 3.71
CA ASP A 178 8.15 6.18 4.17
C ASP A 178 9.10 5.87 3.01
N ILE A 179 8.66 5.14 1.98
CA ILE A 179 9.44 4.87 0.76
C ILE A 179 9.72 6.17 0.01
N LYS A 180 8.72 7.06 -0.12
CA LYS A 180 8.91 8.39 -0.73
C LYS A 180 9.96 9.19 0.02
N HIS A 181 9.86 9.26 1.35
CA HIS A 181 10.84 9.94 2.21
C HIS A 181 12.25 9.33 2.06
N LEU A 182 12.34 8.00 2.03
CA LEU A 182 13.60 7.28 1.80
C LEU A 182 14.24 7.69 0.46
N VAL A 183 13.48 7.71 -0.61
CA VAL A 183 13.95 8.11 -1.95
C VAL A 183 14.35 9.60 -1.98
N GLU A 184 13.59 10.47 -1.33
CA GLU A 184 13.86 11.92 -1.26
C GLU A 184 15.14 12.25 -0.47
N THR A 185 15.42 11.46 0.56
CA THR A 185 16.59 11.61 1.42
C THR A 185 17.80 10.82 0.93
N LEU A 186 17.66 10.04 -0.14
CA LEU A 186 18.75 9.25 -0.71
C LEU A 186 19.90 10.13 -1.18
N GLU A 187 21.11 9.75 -0.79
CA GLU A 187 22.38 10.36 -1.19
C GLU A 187 23.35 9.26 -1.61
N TRP A 188 23.87 9.36 -2.84
CA TRP A 188 24.96 8.52 -3.35
C TRP A 188 26.30 8.96 -2.77
N LYS A 189 27.29 8.06 -2.76
CA LYS A 189 28.62 8.32 -2.21
C LYS A 189 29.74 8.00 -3.19
#